data_AF-A0ABD6EJZ0-F1
#
_entry.id   AF-A0ABD6EJZ0-F1
#
_cell.length_a   1.000
_cell.length_b   1.000
_cell.length_c   1.000
_cell.angle_alpha   90.00
_cell.angle_beta   90.00
_cell.angle_gamma   90.00
#
_symmetry.space_group_name_H-M   'P 1'
#
loop_
_entity.id
_entity.type
_entity.pdbx_description
1 polymer ?
#
loop_
_entity_poly.entity_id
_entity_poly.type
_entity_poly.pdbx_seq_one_letter_code
_entity_poly.pdbx_strand_id
1 'polypeptide(L)' 'MGTFTLSYFFRTAVLDHKALWITAPIIFYIGRCWRADGYEKAKMMKGHSKMYADRIKAVPKGEDPWNY' A
#
# COMPACT_ATOMS: atom_id res chain seq x y z
N MET A 1 34.42 5.50 -24.54
CA MET A 1 33.61 5.35 -23.33
C MET A 1 32.89 6.67 -23.10
N GLY A 2 31.58 6.71 -23.34
CA GLY A 2 30.82 7.96 -23.43
C GLY A 2 30.73 8.69 -22.10
N THR A 3 31.01 9.99 -22.12
CA THR A 3 30.90 10.91 -20.99
C THR A 3 29.47 10.90 -20.44
N PHE A 4 29.30 10.43 -19.21
CA PHE A 4 28.03 10.36 -18.49
C PHE A 4 27.57 11.79 -18.12
N THR A 5 27.04 12.52 -19.09
CA THR A 5 26.46 13.85 -18.83
C THR A 5 25.07 13.69 -18.22
N LEU A 6 24.84 14.31 -17.06
CA LEU A 6 23.55 14.27 -16.35
C LEU A 6 22.37 14.62 -17.25
N SER A 7 22.54 15.59 -18.16
CA SER A 7 21.50 15.99 -19.13
C SER A 7 21.07 14.86 -20.07
N TYR A 8 22.01 14.02 -20.52
CA TYR A 8 21.72 12.86 -21.36
C TYR A 8 20.97 11.79 -20.58
N PHE A 9 21.38 11.54 -19.33
CA PHE A 9 20.67 10.61 -18.44
C PHE A 9 19.22 11.06 -18.16
N PHE A 10 18.99 12.34 -17.86
CA PHE A 10 17.62 12.85 -17.66
C PHE A 10 16.77 12.75 -18.92
N ARG A 11 17.35 13.01 -20.09
CA ARG A 11 16.63 12.87 -21.37
C ARG A 11 16.24 11.42 -21.60
N THR A 12 17.15 10.47 -21.45
CA THR A 12 16.84 9.05 -21.66
C THR A 12 15.90 8.50 -20.57
N ALA A 13 16.15 8.80 -19.30
CA ALA A 13 15.37 8.25 -18.19
C ALA A 13 13.94 8.80 -18.10
N VAL A 14 13.72 10.06 -18.48
CA VAL A 14 12.41 10.72 -18.35
C VAL A 14 11.69 10.82 -19.69
N LEU A 15 12.38 11.23 -20.76
CA LEU A 15 11.73 11.49 -22.05
C LEU A 15 11.53 10.23 -22.90
N ASP A 16 12.42 9.23 -22.84
CA ASP A 16 12.20 7.98 -23.59
C ASP A 16 11.23 7.03 -22.87
N HIS A 17 11.12 7.14 -21.53
CA HIS A 17 10.23 6.32 -20.71
C HIS A 17 8.93 7.02 -20.29
N LYS A 18 8.49 8.05 -21.03
CA LYS A 18 7.25 8.82 -20.73
C LYS A 18 6.04 7.93 -20.45
N ALA A 19 5.88 6.84 -21.22
CA ALA A 19 4.77 5.92 -21.03
C ALA A 19 4.80 5.24 -19.65
N LEU A 20 5.98 4.84 -19.15
CA LEU A 20 6.14 4.27 -17.82
C LEU A 20 5.85 5.30 -16.72
N TRP A 21 6.28 6.55 -16.92
CA TRP A 21 6.01 7.63 -15.98
C TRP A 21 4.53 8.00 -15.90
N ILE A 22 3.78 7.88 -16.99
CA ILE A 22 2.32 8.08 -17.01
C ILE A 22 1.58 6.91 -16.35
N THR A 23 2.04 5.67 -16.55
CA THR A 23 1.37 4.49 -15.98
C THR A 23 1.70 4.28 -14.50
N ALA A 24 2.86 4.72 -14.02
CA ALA A 24 3.28 4.65 -12.62
C ALA A 24 2.23 5.18 -11.62
N PRO A 25 1.68 6.41 -11.75
CA PRO A 25 0.67 6.91 -10.81
C PRO A 25 -0.64 6.11 -10.86
N ILE A 26 -1.01 5.60 -12.04
CA ILE A 26 -2.22 4.78 -12.21
C ILE A 26 -2.06 3.46 -11.45
N ILE A 27 -0.94 2.77 -11.65
CA ILE A 27 -0.63 1.52 -10.95
C ILE A 27 -0.55 1.75 -9.44
N PHE A 28 0.09 2.84 -9.01
CA PHE A 28 0.17 3.21 -7.60
C PHE A 28 -1.21 3.43 -6.98
N TYR A 29 -2.10 4.15 -7.68
CA TYR A 29 -3.46 4.39 -7.22
C TYR A 29 -4.27 3.09 -7.11
N ILE A 30 -4.21 2.23 -8.13
CA ILE A 30 -4.89 0.92 -8.11
C ILE A 30 -4.36 0.06 -6.96
N GLY A 31 -3.05 0.01 -6.76
CA GLY A 31 -2.43 -0.72 -5.66
C GLY A 31 -2.88 -0.22 -4.29
N ARG A 32 -3.01 1.10 -4.12
CA ARG A 32 -3.54 1.71 -2.89
C ARG A 32 -5.00 1.31 -2.64
N CYS A 33 -5.85 1.38 -3.65
CA CYS A 33 -7.26 0.98 -3.55
C CYS A 33 -7.40 -0.51 -3.23
N TRP A 34 -6.58 -1.35 -3.86
CA TRP A 34 -6.61 -2.79 -3.63
C TRP A 34 -6.16 -3.14 -2.20
N ARG A 35 -5.13 -2.46 -1.68
CA ARG A 35 -4.70 -2.61 -0.29
C ARG A 35 -5.79 -2.16 0.68
N ALA A 36 -6.50 -1.06 0.39
CA ALA A 36 -7.60 -0.59 1.23
C ALA A 36 -8.75 -1.61 1.27
N ASP A 37 -9.18 -2.15 0.13
CA ASP A 37 -10.23 -3.17 0.05
C ASP A 37 -9.86 -4.45 0.82
N GLY A 38 -8.63 -4.94 0.65
CA GLY A 38 -8.13 -6.09 1.41
C GLY A 38 -8.12 -5.82 2.93
N TYR A 39 -7.75 -4.62 3.34
CA TYR A 39 -7.73 -4.23 4.74
C TYR A 39 -9.14 -4.08 5.33
N GLU A 40 -10.11 -3.55 4.57
CA GLU A 40 -11.52 -3.49 4.97
C GLU A 40 -12.12 -4.89 5.16
N LYS A 41 -11.83 -5.83 4.26
CA LYS A 41 -12.23 -7.24 4.41
C LYS A 41 -11.63 -7.87 5.68
N ALA A 42 -10.36 -7.58 5.96
CA ALA A 42 -9.71 -8.05 7.18
C ALA A 42 -10.29 -7.40 8.45
N LYS A 43 -10.66 -6.12 8.39
CA LYS A 43 -11.34 -5.41 9.50
C LYS A 43 -12.67 -6.07 9.87
N MET A 44 -13.40 -6.64 8.91
CA MET A 44 -14.64 -7.36 9.21
C MET A 44 -14.44 -8.64 10.03
N MET A 45 -13.21 -9.14 10.11
CA MET A 45 -12.84 -10.31 10.93
C MET A 45 -12.37 -9.92 12.34
N LYS A 46 -12.35 -8.62 12.67
CA LYS A 46 -11.99 -8.12 14.01
C LYS A 46 -12.91 -8.73 15.07
N GLY A 47 -12.34 -9.22 16.16
CA GLY A 47 -13.10 -9.79 17.28
C GLY A 47 -13.62 -11.22 17.06
N HIS A 48 -13.53 -11.77 15.85
CA HIS A 48 -14.07 -13.11 15.52
C HIS A 48 -13.03 -14.24 15.60
N SER A 49 -11.75 -13.94 15.85
CA SER A 49 -10.70 -14.96 15.93
C SER A 49 -10.78 -15.77 17.21
N LYS A 50 -10.87 -17.11 17.10
CA LYS A 50 -10.85 -18.04 18.25
C LYS A 50 -9.51 -18.03 19.00
N MET A 51 -8.39 -17.84 18.28
CA MET A 51 -7.04 -17.83 18.84
C MET A 51 -6.79 -16.66 19.81
N TYR A 52 -7.43 -15.51 19.57
CA TYR A 52 -7.27 -14.30 20.39
C TYR A 52 -8.51 -13.96 21.22
N ALA A 53 -9.44 -14.91 21.37
CA ALA A 53 -10.72 -14.69 22.03
C ALA A 53 -10.55 -14.18 23.48
N ASP A 54 -9.55 -14.67 24.20
CA ASP A 54 -9.29 -14.25 25.57
C ASP A 54 -8.70 -12.83 25.67
N ARG A 55 -7.87 -12.43 24.69
CA ARG A 55 -7.39 -11.03 24.59
C ARG A 55 -8.53 -10.09 24.22
N ILE A 56 -9.41 -10.49 23.29
CA ILE A 56 -10.57 -9.69 22.86
C ILE A 56 -11.55 -9.44 24.03
N LYS A 57 -11.75 -10.42 24.92
CA LYS A 57 -12.59 -10.24 26.12
C LYS A 57 -12.02 -9.22 27.13
N ALA A 58 -10.70 -9.02 27.12
CA ALA A 58 -10.03 -8.05 27.98
C ALA A 58 -10.07 -6.62 27.41
N VAL A 59 -10.45 -6.44 26.14
CA VAL A 59 -10.58 -5.12 25.50
C VAL A 59 -11.90 -4.46 25.95
N PRO A 60 -11.89 -3.18 26.34
CA PRO A 60 -13.12 -2.44 26.68
C PRO A 60 -14.12 -2.43 25.53
N LYS A 61 -15.42 -2.53 25.85
CA LYS A 61 -16.49 -2.46 24.83
C LYS A 61 -16.46 -1.08 24.15
N GLY A 62 -16.12 -1.07 22.86
CA GLY A 62 -16.04 0.15 22.04
C GLY A 62 -14.63 0.45 21.51
N GLU A 63 -13.62 -0.27 21.98
CA GLU A 63 -12.23 -0.08 21.55
C GLU A 63 -11.84 -1.08 20.46
N ASP A 64 -10.97 -0.66 19.54
CA ASP A 64 -10.60 -1.46 18.37
C ASP A 64 -9.63 -2.59 18.80
N PRO A 65 -10.00 -3.88 18.66
CA PRO A 65 -9.19 -5.00 19.15
C PRO A 65 -7.79 -5.10 18.52
N TRP A 66 -7.53 -4.37 17.44
CA TRP A 66 -6.25 -4.37 16.72
C TRP A 66 -5.33 -3.22 17.12
N ASN A 67 -5.86 -2.18 17.77
CA ASN A 67 -5.12 -0.99 18.20
C ASN A 67 -5.05 -0.86 19.73
N TYR A 68 -5.40 -1.91 20.48
CA TYR A 68 -5.33 -2.00 21.94
C TYR A 68 -4.09 -2.77 22.41
#